data_AF-A0A8T3QII4-F1
#
_entry.id   AF-A0A8T3QII4-F1
#
_cell.length_a   1.000
_cell.length_b   1.000
_cell.length_c   1.000
_cell.angle_alpha   90.00
_cell.angle_beta   90.00
_cell.angle_gamma   90.00
#
_symmetry.space_group_name_H-M   'P 1'
#
loop_
_entity.id
_entity.type
_entity.pdbx_description
1 polymer ?
#
loop_
_entity_poly.entity_id
_entity_poly.type
_entity_poly.pdbx_seq_one_letter_code
_entity_poly.pdbx_strand_id
1 'polypeptide(L)'
;MRHDKEAYAGEAIEAAHVGKLVGDYVRILIFSAYADAVARTGEADGLDLDTIKALLGPFTGSFISRLPITVTLLRFALKTAGLIAAGERRQADEFARIGARRLRDTLRMTTDREGFQARIVDEQEQWRGFYDTLDAVEDALQARDPGAAQLQERAREILEGCRIRTSAEG
;
A
#
# COMPACT_ATOMS: atom_id res chain seq x y z
N MET A 1 -11.87 -35.04 8.46
CA MET A 1 -12.65 -34.02 7.73
C MET A 1 -13.12 -32.83 8.55
N ARG A 2 -13.68 -32.95 9.79
CA ARG A 2 -13.94 -31.74 10.61
C ARG A 2 -12.67 -31.12 11.20
N HIS A 3 -11.67 -31.94 11.56
CA HIS A 3 -10.36 -31.47 12.03
C HIS A 3 -9.51 -30.74 10.97
N ASP A 4 -9.73 -31.02 9.68
CA ASP A 4 -8.94 -30.38 8.61
C ASP A 4 -9.31 -28.90 8.42
N LYS A 5 -10.60 -28.54 8.55
CA LYS A 5 -11.05 -27.16 8.33
C LYS A 5 -10.52 -26.15 9.36
N GLU A 6 -10.37 -26.56 10.62
CA GLU A 6 -9.86 -25.69 11.68
C GLU A 6 -8.34 -25.47 11.56
N ALA A 7 -7.59 -26.50 11.17
CA ALA A 7 -6.16 -26.39 10.91
C ALA A 7 -5.86 -25.46 9.71
N TYR A 8 -6.59 -25.61 8.59
CA TYR A 8 -6.42 -24.75 7.42
C TYR A 8 -6.82 -23.28 7.69
N ALA A 9 -7.86 -23.04 8.49
CA ALA A 9 -8.24 -21.68 8.87
C ALA A 9 -7.18 -21.02 9.77
N GLY A 10 -6.59 -21.77 10.71
CA GLY A 10 -5.52 -21.29 11.58
C GLY A 10 -4.26 -20.89 10.79
N GLU A 11 -3.83 -21.73 9.85
CA GLU A 11 -2.66 -21.44 9.01
C GLU A 11 -2.87 -20.23 8.09
N ALA A 12 -4.06 -20.08 7.50
CA ALA A 12 -4.39 -18.92 6.68
C ALA A 12 -4.39 -17.61 7.50
N ILE A 13 -4.89 -17.66 8.74
CA ILE A 13 -4.90 -16.50 9.66
C ILE A 13 -3.48 -16.13 10.09
N GLU A 14 -2.64 -17.11 10.42
CA GLU A 14 -1.23 -16.87 10.79
C GLU A 14 -0.42 -16.29 9.63
N ALA A 15 -0.58 -16.84 8.42
CA ALA A 15 0.08 -16.32 7.21
C ALA A 15 -0.39 -14.88 6.89
N ALA A 16 -1.68 -14.59 7.06
CA ALA A 16 -2.22 -13.24 6.91
C ALA A 16 -1.62 -12.26 7.94
N HIS A 17 -1.37 -12.72 9.17
CA HIS A 17 -0.72 -11.92 10.20
C HIS A 17 0.74 -11.59 9.84
N VAL A 18 1.53 -12.59 9.42
CA VAL A 18 2.91 -12.39 8.94
C VAL A 18 2.95 -11.43 7.76
N GLY A 19 2.06 -11.64 6.78
CA GLY A 19 1.95 -10.79 5.60
C GLY A 19 1.64 -9.33 5.95
N LYS A 20 0.77 -9.10 6.94
CA LYS A 20 0.44 -7.77 7.46
C LYS A 20 1.65 -7.08 8.08
N LEU A 21 2.36 -7.76 9.00
CA LEU A 21 3.53 -7.19 9.68
C LEU A 21 4.64 -6.81 8.69
N VAL A 22 4.94 -7.69 7.72
CA VAL A 22 5.91 -7.39 6.67
C VAL A 22 5.42 -6.22 5.80
N GLY A 23 4.12 -6.16 5.53
CA GLY A 23 3.49 -5.07 4.80
C GLY A 23 3.70 -3.71 5.49
N ASP A 24 3.60 -3.65 6.82
CA ASP A 24 3.84 -2.42 7.58
C ASP A 24 5.28 -1.92 7.42
N TYR A 25 6.27 -2.81 7.37
CA TYR A 25 7.67 -2.43 7.13
C TYR A 25 7.94 -1.96 5.71
N VAL A 26 7.32 -2.63 4.73
CA VAL A 26 7.36 -2.18 3.34
C VAL A 26 6.76 -0.78 3.22
N ARG A 27 5.65 -0.49 3.89
CA ARG A 27 5.03 0.84 3.92
C ARG A 27 5.96 1.91 4.52
N ILE A 28 6.75 1.59 5.55
CA ILE A 28 7.75 2.53 6.09
C ILE A 28 8.74 2.96 5.01
N LEU A 29 9.31 1.99 4.29
CA LEU A 29 10.29 2.25 3.24
C LEU A 29 9.68 3.05 2.09
N ILE A 30 8.55 2.58 1.56
CA ILE A 30 7.90 3.19 0.39
C ILE A 30 7.41 4.60 0.70
N PHE A 31 6.62 4.78 1.76
CA PHE A 31 6.05 6.10 2.04
C PHE A 31 7.10 7.12 2.46
N SER A 32 8.18 6.69 3.12
CA SER A 32 9.30 7.60 3.40
C SER A 32 10.04 7.99 2.11
N ALA A 33 10.20 7.08 1.15
CA ALA A 33 10.83 7.38 -0.14
C ALA A 33 9.99 8.37 -0.97
N TYR A 34 8.67 8.19 -1.05
CA TYR A 34 7.79 9.17 -1.70
C TYR A 34 7.84 10.53 -1.00
N ALA A 35 7.72 10.55 0.33
CA ALA A 35 7.73 11.81 1.08
C ALA A 35 9.07 12.55 0.93
N ASP A 36 10.19 11.82 0.92
CA ASP A 36 11.51 12.38 0.67
C ASP A 36 11.66 12.91 -0.76
N ALA A 37 11.12 12.21 -1.77
CA ALA A 37 11.14 12.69 -3.14
C ALA A 37 10.35 14.00 -3.29
N VAL A 38 9.13 14.06 -2.75
CA VAL A 38 8.29 15.28 -2.77
C VAL A 38 8.96 16.44 -2.05
N ALA A 39 9.57 16.20 -0.88
CA ALA A 39 10.28 17.24 -0.15
C ALA A 39 11.51 17.79 -0.91
N ARG A 40 12.08 17.03 -1.85
CA ARG A 40 13.25 17.44 -2.65
C ARG A 40 12.90 18.17 -3.94
N THR A 41 11.78 17.84 -4.60
CA THR A 41 11.45 18.42 -5.91
C THR A 41 11.10 19.89 -5.84
N GLY A 42 10.71 20.41 -4.66
CA GLY A 42 10.49 21.84 -4.47
C GLY A 42 9.32 22.44 -5.26
N GLU A 43 8.55 21.61 -6.00
CA GLU A 43 7.34 22.03 -6.72
C GLU A 43 6.24 22.55 -5.78
N ALA A 44 6.36 22.24 -4.49
CA ALA A 44 5.60 22.87 -3.44
C ALA A 44 6.57 23.59 -2.50
N ASP A 45 6.74 24.90 -2.70
CA ASP A 45 7.50 25.77 -1.81
C ASP A 45 7.13 25.49 -0.34
N GLY A 46 8.09 24.96 0.43
CA GLY A 46 7.99 24.82 1.89
C GLY A 46 7.45 23.50 2.44
N LEU A 47 7.21 22.45 1.63
CA LEU A 47 6.81 21.14 2.16
C LEU A 47 8.01 20.30 2.63
N ASP A 48 8.37 20.45 3.91
CA ASP A 48 9.35 19.56 4.55
C ASP A 48 8.74 18.19 4.93
N LEU A 49 9.62 17.24 5.27
CA LEU A 49 9.21 15.87 5.56
C LEU A 49 8.24 15.77 6.75
N ASP A 50 8.38 16.65 7.74
CA ASP A 50 7.52 16.66 8.93
C ASP A 50 6.12 17.18 8.58
N THR A 51 6.03 18.19 7.73
CA THR A 51 4.77 18.73 7.21
C THR A 51 4.04 17.69 6.37
N ILE A 52 4.75 16.99 5.47
CA ILE A 52 4.18 15.87 4.69
C ILE A 52 3.67 14.77 5.61
N LYS A 53 4.47 14.40 6.63
CA LYS A 53 4.09 13.40 7.63
C LYS A 53 2.84 13.79 8.39
N ALA A 54 2.70 15.06 8.78
CA ALA A 54 1.52 15.57 9.48
C ALA A 54 0.28 15.57 8.57
N LEU A 55 0.41 16.04 7.33
CA LEU A 55 -0.68 16.09 6.35
C LEU A 55 -1.26 14.70 6.05
N LEU A 56 -0.40 13.69 5.99
CA LEU A 56 -0.78 12.31 5.72
C LEU A 56 -1.14 11.51 6.98
N GLY A 57 -1.09 12.14 8.15
CA GLY A 57 -1.51 11.54 9.42
C GLY A 57 -3.04 11.40 9.52
N PRO A 58 -3.54 10.47 10.36
CA PRO A 58 -2.79 9.51 11.17
C PRO A 58 -2.40 8.23 10.41
N PHE A 59 -3.01 7.98 9.25
CA PHE A 59 -2.93 6.67 8.60
C PHE A 59 -1.58 6.45 7.91
N THR A 60 -1.22 7.30 6.94
CA THR A 60 -0.01 7.14 6.13
C THR A 60 1.20 7.77 6.81
N GLY A 61 1.01 8.93 7.45
CA GLY A 61 2.04 9.65 8.18
C GLY A 61 2.73 8.81 9.27
N SER A 62 2.02 7.85 9.88
CA SER A 62 2.59 6.94 10.88
C SER A 62 3.77 6.10 10.37
N PHE A 63 3.85 5.86 9.06
CA PHE A 63 4.90 5.07 8.42
C PHE A 63 6.08 5.92 7.91
N ILE A 64 5.90 7.23 7.76
CA ILE A 64 6.97 8.12 7.27
C ILE A 64 8.02 8.33 8.35
N SER A 65 9.29 8.10 8.04
CA SER A 65 10.42 8.20 8.96
C SER A 65 11.60 8.91 8.31
N ARG A 66 12.34 9.69 9.10
CA ARG A 66 13.64 10.27 8.71
C ARG A 66 14.74 9.21 8.58
N LEU A 67 14.57 8.06 9.23
CA LEU A 67 15.52 6.94 9.21
C LEU A 67 14.80 5.64 8.80
N PRO A 68 14.25 5.57 7.59
CA PRO A 68 13.32 4.49 7.21
C PRO A 68 14.00 3.12 7.16
N ILE A 69 15.24 3.05 6.67
CA ILE A 69 16.01 1.81 6.59
C ILE A 69 16.32 1.29 8.00
N THR A 70 16.90 2.15 8.85
CA THR A 70 17.28 1.78 10.22
C THR A 70 16.08 1.31 11.04
N VAL A 71 14.99 2.07 11.04
CA VAL A 71 13.78 1.71 11.79
C VAL A 71 13.19 0.40 11.29
N THR A 72 13.14 0.21 9.97
CA THR A 72 12.60 -1.02 9.36
C THR A 72 13.44 -2.24 9.72
N LEU A 73 14.76 -2.18 9.51
CA LEU A 73 15.64 -3.33 9.76
C LEU A 73 15.73 -3.68 11.25
N LEU A 74 15.75 -2.68 12.15
CA LEU A 74 15.70 -2.92 13.59
C LEU A 74 14.38 -3.58 14.01
N ARG A 75 13.24 -3.06 13.55
CA ARG A 75 11.93 -3.65 13.86
C ARG A 75 11.83 -5.09 13.37
N PHE A 76 12.31 -5.35 12.15
CA PHE A 76 12.33 -6.69 11.57
C PHE A 76 13.21 -7.64 12.37
N ALA A 77 14.43 -7.24 12.71
CA ALA A 77 15.36 -8.06 13.49
C ALA A 77 14.81 -8.36 14.89
N LEU A 78 14.31 -7.33 15.60
CA LEU A 78 13.77 -7.48 16.95
C LEU A 78 12.49 -8.33 16.96
N LYS A 79 11.60 -8.16 15.98
CA LYS A 79 10.39 -9.00 15.89
C LYS A 79 10.76 -10.46 15.62
N THR A 80 11.73 -10.71 14.73
CA THR A 80 12.23 -12.07 14.46
C THR A 80 12.82 -12.69 15.73
N ALA A 81 13.69 -11.96 16.44
CA ALA A 81 14.28 -12.42 17.70
C ALA A 81 13.22 -12.67 18.78
N GLY A 82 12.20 -11.81 18.87
CA GLY A 82 11.09 -11.98 19.80
C GLY A 82 10.27 -13.25 19.54
N LEU A 83 9.97 -13.56 18.27
CA LEU A 83 9.28 -14.79 17.90
C LEU A 83 10.10 -16.04 18.27
N ILE A 84 11.43 -15.99 18.06
CA ILE A 84 12.34 -17.07 18.46
C ILE A 84 12.34 -17.25 19.99
N ALA A 85 12.44 -16.15 20.73
CA ALA A 85 12.45 -16.17 22.20
C ALA A 85 11.13 -16.69 22.79
N ALA A 86 10.01 -16.45 22.11
CA ALA A 86 8.69 -16.97 22.48
C ALA A 86 8.48 -18.46 22.13
N GLY A 87 9.44 -19.10 21.45
CA GLY A 87 9.33 -20.50 21.00
C GLY A 87 8.49 -20.68 19.73
N GLU A 88 8.05 -19.59 19.10
CA GLU A 88 7.21 -19.56 17.89
C GLU A 88 8.04 -19.79 16.62
N ARG A 89 8.84 -20.88 16.61
CA ARG A 89 9.87 -21.13 15.57
C ARG A 89 9.34 -21.14 14.14
N ARG A 90 8.14 -21.70 13.91
CA ARG A 90 7.53 -21.74 12.58
C ARG A 90 7.21 -20.34 12.06
N GLN A 91 6.55 -19.53 12.89
CA GLN A 91 6.21 -18.16 12.54
C GLN A 91 7.47 -17.29 12.38
N ALA A 92 8.50 -17.51 13.21
CA ALA A 92 9.79 -16.84 13.06
C ALA A 92 10.46 -17.14 11.71
N ASP A 93 10.51 -18.41 11.30
CA ASP A 93 11.10 -18.81 10.01
C ASP A 93 10.31 -18.24 8.81
N GLU A 94 8.98 -18.34 8.86
CA GLU A 94 8.11 -17.79 7.82
C GLU A 94 8.26 -16.26 7.71
N PHE A 95 8.18 -15.54 8.84
CA PHE A 95 8.36 -14.11 8.91
C PHE A 95 9.74 -13.68 8.39
N ALA A 96 10.80 -14.39 8.79
CA ALA A 96 12.16 -14.10 8.35
C ALA A 96 12.31 -14.30 6.83
N ARG A 97 11.78 -15.38 6.27
CA ARG A 97 11.90 -15.69 4.83
C ARG A 97 11.10 -14.73 3.96
N ILE A 98 9.83 -14.50 4.30
CA ILE A 98 8.95 -13.59 3.56
C ILE A 98 9.44 -12.15 3.71
N GLY A 99 9.76 -11.75 4.95
CA GLY A 99 10.26 -10.42 5.27
C GLY A 99 11.57 -10.11 4.56
N ALA A 100 12.58 -10.98 4.67
CA ALA A 100 13.90 -10.74 4.06
C ALA A 100 13.80 -10.54 2.54
N ARG A 101 12.98 -11.35 1.85
CA ARG A 101 12.76 -11.22 0.41
C ARG A 101 12.10 -9.87 0.08
N ARG A 102 10.94 -9.58 0.67
CA ARG A 102 10.17 -8.36 0.38
C ARG A 102 10.93 -7.09 0.76
N LEU A 103 11.62 -7.09 1.89
CA LEU A 103 12.42 -5.96 2.34
C LEU A 103 13.61 -5.72 1.43
N ARG A 104 14.33 -6.77 0.99
CA ARG A 104 15.43 -6.61 0.04
C ARG A 104 14.95 -5.98 -1.27
N ASP A 105 13.84 -6.45 -1.81
CA ASP A 105 13.32 -5.97 -3.09
C ASP A 105 12.82 -4.52 -2.95
N THR A 106 12.15 -4.20 -1.83
CA THR A 106 11.71 -2.83 -1.51
C THR A 106 12.88 -1.88 -1.27
N LEU A 107 13.93 -2.34 -0.57
CA LEU A 107 15.14 -1.56 -0.34
C LEU A 107 15.81 -1.23 -1.67
N ARG A 108 16.03 -2.21 -2.55
CA ARG A 108 16.61 -1.97 -3.88
C ARG A 108 15.83 -0.89 -4.64
N MET A 109 14.50 -1.01 -4.68
CA MET A 109 13.62 -0.03 -5.32
C MET A 109 13.72 1.37 -4.69
N THR A 110 13.71 1.47 -3.37
CA THR A 110 13.66 2.78 -2.67
C THR A 110 15.03 3.44 -2.50
N THR A 111 16.12 2.68 -2.61
CA THR A 111 17.49 3.23 -2.57
C THR A 111 18.02 3.64 -3.95
N ASP A 112 17.46 3.09 -5.03
CA ASP A 112 17.70 3.57 -6.39
C ASP A 112 16.98 4.90 -6.61
N ARG A 113 17.64 6.01 -6.27
CA ARG A 113 17.01 7.34 -6.27
C ARG A 113 16.56 7.77 -7.65
N GLU A 114 17.37 7.55 -8.68
CA GLU A 114 17.05 7.95 -10.05
C GLU A 114 15.90 7.10 -10.59
N GLY A 115 15.97 5.78 -10.42
CA GLY A 115 14.89 4.88 -10.83
C GLY A 115 13.58 5.17 -10.09
N PHE A 116 13.65 5.46 -8.78
CA PHE A 116 12.47 5.81 -7.99
C PHE A 116 11.88 7.15 -8.42
N GLN A 117 12.70 8.17 -8.68
CA GLN A 117 12.21 9.46 -9.17
C GLN A 117 11.56 9.34 -10.55
N ALA A 118 12.18 8.59 -11.47
CA ALA A 118 11.60 8.34 -12.79
C ALA A 118 10.23 7.64 -12.69
N ARG A 119 10.11 6.68 -11.77
CA ARG A 119 8.84 6.04 -11.46
C ARG A 119 7.79 7.03 -10.95
N ILE A 120 8.15 7.97 -10.08
CA ILE A 120 7.19 8.98 -9.58
C ILE A 120 6.66 9.83 -10.72
N VAL A 121 7.54 10.27 -11.63
CA VAL A 121 7.14 11.09 -12.80
C VAL A 121 6.18 10.30 -13.69
N ASP A 122 6.52 9.05 -14.01
CA ASP A 122 5.66 8.15 -14.79
C ASP A 122 4.29 7.93 -14.12
N GLU A 123 4.28 7.68 -12.81
CA GLU A 123 3.04 7.55 -12.04
C GLU A 123 2.19 8.84 -12.05
N GLN A 124 2.82 10.02 -11.92
CA GLN A 124 2.12 11.30 -11.99
C GLN A 124 1.48 11.54 -13.36
N GLU A 125 2.16 11.19 -14.46
CA GLU A 125 1.60 11.28 -15.81
C GLU A 125 0.41 10.35 -15.99
N GLN A 126 0.50 9.12 -15.49
CA GLN A 126 -0.60 8.15 -15.52
C GLN A 126 -1.79 8.62 -14.70
N TRP A 127 -1.56 9.17 -13.50
CA TRP A 127 -2.63 9.77 -12.69
C TRP A 127 -3.30 10.94 -13.39
N ARG A 128 -2.52 11.82 -14.03
CA ARG A 128 -3.06 12.93 -14.81
C ARG A 128 -3.97 12.42 -15.93
N GLY A 129 -3.51 11.45 -16.72
CA GLY A 129 -4.33 10.86 -17.79
C GLY A 129 -5.62 10.20 -17.29
N PHE A 130 -5.58 9.57 -16.11
CA PHE A 130 -6.77 9.03 -15.46
C PHE A 130 -7.77 10.14 -15.11
N TYR A 131 -7.33 11.22 -14.46
CA TYR A 131 -8.20 12.33 -14.09
C TYR A 131 -8.72 13.10 -15.30
N ASP A 132 -7.87 13.37 -16.30
CA ASP A 132 -8.28 14.01 -17.55
C ASP A 132 -9.39 13.20 -18.25
N THR A 133 -9.33 11.87 -18.17
CA THR A 133 -10.37 11.00 -18.72
C THR A 133 -11.68 11.10 -17.94
N LEU A 134 -11.61 11.19 -16.60
CA LEU A 134 -12.80 11.36 -15.77
C LEU A 134 -13.46 12.71 -16.03
N ASP A 135 -12.68 13.78 -16.09
CA ASP A 135 -13.15 15.13 -16.37
C ASP A 135 -13.82 15.19 -17.75
N ALA A 136 -13.19 14.60 -18.78
CA ALA A 136 -13.77 14.53 -20.12
C ALA A 136 -15.11 13.77 -20.16
N VAL A 137 -15.26 12.70 -19.37
CA VAL A 137 -16.52 11.96 -19.26
C VAL A 137 -17.58 12.80 -18.52
N GLU A 138 -17.19 13.52 -17.47
CA GLU A 138 -18.09 14.41 -16.73
C GLU A 138 -18.61 15.54 -17.64
N ASP A 139 -17.73 16.21 -18.38
CA ASP A 139 -18.09 17.25 -19.34
C ASP A 139 -19.04 16.72 -20.43
N ALA A 140 -18.75 15.53 -20.97
CA ALA A 140 -19.59 14.91 -21.99
C ALA A 140 -20.98 14.53 -21.45
N LEU A 141 -21.09 14.08 -20.20
CA LEU A 141 -22.37 13.83 -19.53
C LEU A 141 -23.18 15.13 -19.35
N GLN A 142 -22.52 16.23 -18.96
CA GLN A 142 -23.18 17.54 -18.85
C GLN A 142 -23.69 18.03 -20.21
N ALA A 143 -22.93 17.78 -21.28
CA ALA A 143 -23.32 18.07 -22.66
C ALA A 143 -24.40 17.11 -23.22
N ARG A 144 -24.86 16.13 -22.43
CA ARG A 144 -25.82 15.08 -22.83
C ARG A 144 -25.32 14.22 -23.99
N ASP A 145 -24.02 13.95 -24.05
CA ASP A 145 -23.45 13.04 -25.03
C ASP A 145 -23.98 11.60 -24.82
N PRO A 146 -24.54 10.96 -25.86
CA PRO A 146 -25.07 9.60 -25.75
C PRO A 146 -24.02 8.54 -25.43
N GLY A 147 -22.76 8.73 -25.87
CA GLY A 147 -21.67 7.80 -25.62
C GLY A 147 -21.24 7.82 -24.15
N ALA A 148 -21.10 9.02 -23.57
CA ALA A 148 -20.81 9.19 -22.15
C ALA A 148 -21.93 8.63 -21.26
N ALA A 149 -23.20 8.79 -21.66
CA ALA A 149 -24.34 8.20 -20.94
C ALA A 149 -24.30 6.66 -20.92
N GLN A 150 -23.92 6.03 -22.04
CA GLN A 150 -23.73 4.57 -22.09
C GLN A 150 -22.56 4.11 -21.20
N LEU A 151 -21.45 4.85 -21.21
CA LEU A 151 -20.29 4.54 -20.35
C LEU A 151 -20.66 4.62 -18.87
N GLN A 152 -21.41 5.65 -18.47
CA GLN A 152 -21.90 5.81 -17.10
C GLN A 152 -22.81 4.64 -16.69
N GLU A 153 -23.72 4.21 -17.57
CA GLU A 153 -24.60 3.08 -17.28
C GLU A 153 -23.80 1.79 -17.11
N ARG A 154 -22.82 1.55 -17.99
CA ARG A 154 -21.95 0.38 -17.87
C ARG A 154 -21.13 0.39 -16.58
N ALA A 155 -20.66 1.55 -16.15
CA ALA A 155 -19.97 1.71 -14.88
C ALA A 155 -20.90 1.40 -13.68
N ARG A 156 -22.16 1.85 -13.71
CA ARG A 156 -23.15 1.49 -12.68
C ARG A 156 -23.41 -0.01 -12.61
N GLU A 157 -23.56 -0.66 -13.76
CA GLU A 157 -23.77 -2.12 -13.82
C GLU A 157 -22.62 -2.88 -13.14
N ILE A 158 -21.38 -2.46 -13.38
CA ILE A 158 -20.20 -3.05 -12.72
C ILE A 158 -20.25 -2.83 -11.22
N LEU A 159 -20.52 -1.60 -10.77
CA LEU A 159 -20.59 -1.27 -9.34
C LEU A 159 -21.68 -2.06 -8.61
N GLU A 160 -22.86 -2.19 -9.21
CA GLU A 160 -23.95 -2.99 -8.66
C GLU A 160 -23.63 -4.49 -8.70
N GLY A 161 -22.91 -4.97 -9.72
CA GLY A 161 -22.39 -6.34 -9.76
C GLY A 161 -21.37 -6.64 -8.65
N CYS A 162 -20.61 -5.65 -8.21
CA CYS A 162 -19.64 -5.77 -7.11
C CYS A 162 -20.26 -5.56 -5.71
N ARG A 163 -21.53 -5.18 -5.63
CA ARG A 163 -22.18 -4.88 -4.35
C ARG A 163 -22.43 -6.15 -3.55
N ILE A 164 -21.77 -6.30 -2.40
CA ILE A 164 -22.01 -7.41 -1.48
C ILE A 164 -23.39 -7.21 -0.85
N ARG A 165 -24.36 -8.05 -1.24
CA ARG A 165 -25.68 -8.11 -0.61
C ARG A 165 -25.52 -8.82 0.73
N THR A 166 -25.58 -8.08 1.83
CA THR A 166 -25.72 -8.69 3.15
C THR A 166 -27.16 -9.16 3.30
N SER A 167 -27.41 -10.47 3.18
CA SER A 167 -28.68 -11.07 3.56
C SER A 167 -28.87 -10.88 5.05
N ALA A 168 -29.61 -9.85 5.45
CA ALA A 168 -30.23 -9.79 6.76
C ALA A 168 -31.59 -10.48 6.62
N GLU A 169 -31.62 -11.80 6.76
CA GLU A 169 -32.87 -12.55 6.94
C GLU A 169 -32.85 -13.22 8.31
N GLY A 170 -33.69 -12.64 9.19
CA GLY A 170 -34.54 -13.27 10.22
C GLY A 170 -34.02 -14.46 10.99
#